data_AF-F3ARZ3-F1
#
_entry.id   AF-F3ARZ3-F1
#
_cell.length_a   1.000
_cell.length_b   1.000
_cell.length_c   1.000
_cell.angle_alpha   90.00
_cell.angle_beta   90.00
_cell.angle_gamma   90.00
#
_symmetry.space_group_name_H-M   'P 1'
#
loop_
_entity.id
_entity.type
_entity.pdbx_description
1 polymer ?
#
loop_
_entity_poly.entity_id
_entity_poly.type
_entity_poly.pdbx_seq_one_letter_code
_entity_poly.pdbx_strand_id
1 'polypeptide(L)'
;MKISTVNYNNPKQGYLPLFLSDCLDLLDPVLTFDRLMGVIDLNKYLTDIPEYTTGRLRYNPFNMLKTVLFGFMTSGYCSLREPEDNCKVNIRFMYLMDHHTPSYRTFGYFINEVLQDKIENIFNDINQAIFNEEHVDLQHIYIDGSKFEANANKYISQLLA
;
A
#
# COMPACT_ATOMS: atom_id res chain seq x y z
N MET A 1 1.18 -17.29 55.69
CA MET A 1 0.69 -17.09 54.31
C MET A 1 1.84 -16.50 53.51
N LYS A 2 2.49 -17.26 52.62
CA LYS A 2 3.60 -16.74 51.79
C LYS A 2 2.99 -15.99 50.61
N ILE A 3 3.24 -14.69 50.51
CA ILE A 3 2.90 -13.90 49.33
C ILE A 3 3.90 -14.30 48.24
N SER A 4 3.45 -15.09 47.27
CA SER A 4 4.25 -15.39 46.07
C SER A 4 4.24 -14.16 45.17
N THR A 5 5.37 -13.47 45.07
CA THR A 5 5.58 -12.45 44.04
C THR A 5 5.67 -13.14 42.68
N VAL A 6 4.67 -12.94 41.82
CA VAL A 6 4.67 -13.45 40.44
C VAL A 6 5.80 -12.75 39.68
N ASN A 7 6.76 -13.52 39.17
CA ASN A 7 7.82 -13.00 38.31
C ASN A 7 7.31 -12.95 36.86
N TYR A 8 7.19 -11.74 36.32
CA TYR A 8 6.70 -11.51 34.97
C TYR A 8 7.80 -11.51 33.89
N ASN A 9 9.08 -11.64 34.28
CA ASN A 9 10.21 -11.61 33.34
C ASN A 9 10.50 -13.01 32.74
N ASN A 10 9.51 -13.56 32.03
CA ASN A 10 9.65 -14.84 31.32
C ASN A 10 10.13 -14.61 29.87
N PRO A 11 10.93 -15.53 29.29
CA PRO A 11 11.32 -15.45 27.89
C PRO A 11 10.09 -15.49 26.98
N LYS A 12 10.14 -14.74 25.86
CA LYS A 12 9.04 -14.74 24.89
C LYS A 12 9.00 -16.07 24.15
N GLN A 13 7.84 -16.73 24.18
CA GLN A 13 7.59 -17.90 23.34
C GLN A 13 7.33 -17.45 21.90
N GLY A 14 7.90 -18.16 20.93
CA GLY A 14 7.65 -17.90 19.51
C GLY A 14 6.22 -18.26 19.11
N TYR A 15 5.62 -17.45 18.26
CA TYR A 15 4.34 -17.69 17.62
C TYR A 15 4.53 -17.57 16.11
N LEU A 16 4.12 -18.60 15.35
CA LEU A 16 4.17 -18.61 13.89
C LEU A 16 2.75 -18.67 13.35
N PRO A 17 2.22 -17.59 12.76
CA PRO A 17 0.92 -17.61 12.11
C PRO A 17 0.96 -18.48 10.85
N LEU A 18 -0.14 -19.17 10.54
CA LEU A 18 -0.29 -19.89 9.27
C LEU A 18 -0.55 -18.91 8.12
N PHE A 19 -1.35 -17.86 8.38
CA PHE A 19 -1.60 -16.78 7.45
C PHE A 19 -1.31 -15.42 8.09
N LEU A 20 -0.76 -14.49 7.31
CA LEU A 20 -0.53 -13.13 7.79
C LEU A 20 -1.81 -12.42 8.23
N SER A 21 -2.94 -12.76 7.61
CA SER A 21 -4.27 -12.28 7.99
C SER A 21 -4.67 -12.64 9.41
N ASP A 22 -4.13 -13.74 9.97
CA ASP A 22 -4.44 -14.17 11.34
C ASP A 22 -3.87 -13.20 12.39
N CYS A 23 -2.92 -12.36 12.00
CA CYS A 23 -2.32 -11.32 12.83
C CYS A 23 -3.02 -9.95 12.69
N LEU A 24 -4.03 -9.84 11.82
CA LEU A 24 -4.79 -8.63 11.57
C LEU A 24 -6.16 -8.70 12.25
N ASP A 25 -6.61 -7.57 12.79
CA ASP A 25 -7.99 -7.47 13.29
C ASP A 25 -8.98 -7.62 12.12
N LEU A 26 -10.16 -8.19 12.39
CA LEU A 26 -11.20 -8.40 11.39
C LEU A 26 -11.62 -7.10 10.67
N LEU A 27 -11.52 -5.97 11.37
CA LEU A 27 -11.85 -4.63 10.86
C LEU A 27 -10.60 -3.81 10.52
N ASP A 28 -9.44 -4.45 10.39
CA ASP A 28 -8.22 -3.75 10.00
C ASP A 28 -8.41 -3.11 8.61
N PRO A 29 -8.11 -1.80 8.44
CA PRO A 29 -8.30 -1.10 7.18
C PRO A 29 -7.65 -1.76 5.97
N VAL A 30 -6.55 -2.52 6.16
CA VAL A 30 -5.89 -3.21 5.05
C VAL A 30 -6.78 -4.27 4.41
N LEU A 31 -7.65 -4.93 5.19
CA LEU A 31 -8.55 -5.97 4.69
C LEU A 31 -9.69 -5.38 3.88
N THR A 32 -10.27 -4.27 4.35
CA THR A 32 -11.29 -3.52 3.60
C THR A 32 -10.72 -2.96 2.31
N PHE A 33 -9.53 -2.35 2.39
CA PHE A 33 -8.81 -1.86 1.21
C PHE A 33 -8.53 -2.98 0.20
N ASP A 34 -7.99 -4.12 0.64
CA ASP A 34 -7.64 -5.23 -0.25
C ASP A 34 -8.88 -5.84 -0.93
N ARG A 35 -10.00 -5.91 -0.20
CA ARG A 35 -11.30 -6.33 -0.76
C ARG A 35 -11.77 -5.37 -1.84
N LEU A 36 -11.76 -4.06 -1.58
CA LEU A 36 -12.19 -3.04 -2.55
C LEU A 36 -11.33 -3.08 -3.81
N MET A 37 -10.01 -3.20 -3.66
CA MET A 37 -9.09 -3.35 -4.79
C MET A 37 -9.35 -4.65 -5.59
N GLY A 38 -9.94 -5.67 -4.97
CA GLY A 38 -10.34 -6.92 -5.63
C GLY A 38 -11.62 -6.82 -6.47
N VAL A 39 -12.46 -5.81 -6.24
CA VAL A 39 -13.68 -5.56 -7.05
C VAL A 39 -13.33 -4.88 -8.38
N ILE A 40 -12.23 -4.12 -8.41
CA ILE A 40 -11.78 -3.37 -9.58
C ILE A 40 -11.03 -4.31 -10.54
N ASP A 41 -11.33 -4.23 -11.84
CA ASP A 41 -10.56 -4.95 -12.86
C ASP A 41 -9.21 -4.26 -13.10
N LEU A 42 -8.23 -4.60 -12.28
CA LEU A 42 -6.87 -4.05 -12.37
C LEU A 42 -6.06 -4.62 -13.55
N ASN A 43 -6.52 -5.71 -14.19
CA ASN A 43 -5.77 -6.35 -15.27
C ASN A 43 -5.54 -5.38 -16.42
N LYS A 44 -6.53 -4.54 -16.75
CA LYS A 44 -6.46 -3.56 -17.84
C LYS A 44 -5.36 -2.51 -17.65
N TYR A 45 -4.84 -2.33 -16.44
CA TYR A 45 -3.73 -1.40 -16.15
C TYR A 45 -2.38 -2.12 -16.09
N LEU A 46 -2.36 -3.42 -15.83
CA LEU A 46 -1.14 -4.18 -15.59
C LEU A 46 -0.75 -5.08 -16.78
N THR A 47 -1.23 -4.77 -17.99
CA THR A 47 -0.95 -5.53 -19.23
C THR A 47 0.44 -5.26 -19.81
N ASP A 48 0.86 -3.99 -19.87
CA ASP A 48 2.05 -3.58 -20.63
C ASP A 48 3.32 -3.57 -19.78
N ILE A 49 3.45 -4.55 -18.89
CA ILE A 49 4.62 -4.64 -18.03
C ILE A 49 5.80 -5.10 -18.89
N PRO A 50 6.92 -4.34 -18.95
CA PRO A 50 8.03 -4.68 -19.83
C PRO A 50 8.50 -6.12 -19.60
N GLU A 51 8.91 -6.82 -20.66
CA GLU A 51 9.31 -8.22 -20.52
C GLU A 51 10.53 -8.36 -19.58
N TYR A 52 10.56 -9.43 -18.81
CA TYR A 52 11.69 -9.73 -17.95
C TYR A 52 12.82 -10.34 -18.79
N THR A 53 13.91 -9.59 -18.95
CA THR A 53 15.04 -10.02 -19.80
C THR A 53 16.21 -10.60 -19.00
N THR A 54 16.45 -10.16 -17.76
CA THR A 54 17.56 -10.63 -16.90
C THR A 54 17.44 -10.14 -15.45
N GLY A 55 18.11 -10.81 -14.50
CA GLY A 55 18.27 -10.36 -13.11
C GLY A 55 17.45 -11.11 -12.05
N ARG A 56 16.80 -10.37 -11.15
CA ARG A 56 15.90 -10.92 -10.11
C ARG A 56 14.48 -10.97 -10.66
N LEU A 57 13.76 -12.05 -10.40
CA LEU A 57 12.34 -12.15 -10.73
C LEU A 57 11.57 -10.94 -10.18
N ARG A 58 10.64 -10.42 -11.00
CA ARG A 58 9.82 -9.27 -10.65
C ARG A 58 8.84 -9.63 -9.53
N TYR A 59 8.51 -8.65 -8.71
CA TYR A 59 7.43 -8.77 -7.74
C TYR A 59 6.07 -8.78 -8.44
N ASN A 60 5.06 -9.33 -7.77
CA ASN A 60 3.69 -9.31 -8.28
C ASN A 60 3.22 -7.85 -8.45
N PRO A 61 2.83 -7.43 -9.66
CA PRO A 61 2.46 -6.04 -9.95
C PRO A 61 1.17 -5.61 -9.24
N PHE A 62 0.24 -6.53 -8.98
CA PHE A 62 -0.98 -6.24 -8.21
C PHE A 62 -0.63 -5.93 -6.75
N ASN A 63 0.23 -6.73 -6.13
CA ASN A 63 0.71 -6.50 -4.76
C ASN A 63 1.49 -5.18 -4.66
N MET A 64 2.34 -4.88 -5.67
CA MET A 64 3.05 -3.60 -5.76
C MET A 64 2.08 -2.41 -5.83
N LEU A 65 1.04 -2.49 -6.68
CA LEU A 65 0.02 -1.44 -6.81
C LEU A 65 -0.74 -1.23 -5.49
N LYS A 66 -1.25 -2.31 -4.91
CA LYS A 66 -1.96 -2.28 -3.62
C LYS A 66 -1.09 -1.65 -2.53
N THR A 67 0.18 -2.03 -2.45
CA THR A 67 1.11 -1.53 -1.43
C THR A 67 1.45 -0.05 -1.62
N VAL A 68 1.64 0.41 -2.86
CA VAL A 68 1.87 1.82 -3.17
C VAL A 68 0.65 2.66 -2.77
N LEU A 69 -0.54 2.28 -3.23
CA LEU A 69 -1.78 3.00 -2.92
C LEU A 69 -2.07 3.00 -1.42
N PHE A 70 -1.91 1.85 -0.75
CA PHE A 70 -2.10 1.74 0.69
C PHE A 70 -1.09 2.61 1.46
N GLY A 71 0.17 2.67 1.03
CA GLY A 71 1.18 3.53 1.62
C GLY A 71 0.82 5.01 1.56
N PHE A 72 0.35 5.49 0.39
CA PHE A 72 -0.12 6.86 0.25
C PHE A 72 -1.42 7.12 1.03
N MET A 73 -2.30 6.12 1.14
CA MET A 73 -3.52 6.22 1.95
C MET A 73 -3.19 6.39 3.45
N THR A 74 -2.21 5.66 3.96
CA THR A 74 -1.88 5.68 5.40
C THR A 74 -0.98 6.83 5.81
N SER A 75 -0.01 7.19 4.96
CA SER A 75 1.05 8.13 5.31
C SER A 75 0.94 9.47 4.56
N GLY A 76 -0.04 9.62 3.67
CA GLY A 76 -0.13 10.76 2.77
C GLY A 76 1.08 10.83 1.84
N TYR A 77 1.54 12.04 1.52
CA TYR A 77 2.73 12.24 0.70
C TYR A 77 4.00 11.84 1.48
N CYS A 78 4.54 10.65 1.17
CA CYS A 78 5.66 10.05 1.88
C CYS A 78 6.85 9.71 0.97
N SER A 79 8.01 9.45 1.59
CA SER A 79 9.19 8.93 0.90
C SER A 79 9.00 7.46 0.55
N LEU A 80 9.46 7.01 -0.62
CA LEU A 80 9.44 5.59 -0.99
C LEU A 80 10.30 4.66 -0.10
N ARG A 81 11.13 5.23 0.79
CA ARG A 81 11.81 4.46 1.85
C ARG A 81 10.83 4.00 2.94
N GLU A 82 9.76 4.75 3.16
CA GLU A 82 8.75 4.41 4.15
C GLU A 82 7.97 3.12 3.80
N PRO A 83 7.40 2.95 2.59
CA PRO A 83 6.81 1.67 2.20
C PRO A 83 7.86 0.55 2.12
N GLU A 84 9.12 0.83 1.77
CA GLU A 84 10.20 -0.17 1.85
C GLU A 84 10.39 -0.69 3.29
N ASP A 85 10.51 0.21 4.25
CA ASP A 85 10.72 -0.17 5.65
C ASP A 85 9.45 -0.80 6.25
N ASN A 86 8.27 -0.31 5.88
CA ASN A 86 7.01 -0.93 6.26
C ASN A 86 6.89 -2.37 5.74
N CYS A 87 7.34 -2.69 4.53
CA CYS A 87 7.35 -4.08 4.05
C CYS A 87 8.20 -5.02 4.93
N LYS A 88 9.18 -4.47 5.68
CA LYS A 88 10.06 -5.26 6.57
C LYS A 88 9.45 -5.49 7.96
N VAL A 89 8.65 -4.55 8.47
CA VAL A 89 8.24 -4.53 9.89
C VAL A 89 6.74 -4.41 10.13
N ASN A 90 5.98 -3.89 9.16
CA ASN A 90 4.57 -3.61 9.31
C ASN A 90 3.74 -4.76 8.74
N ILE A 91 2.99 -5.43 9.61
CA ILE A 91 2.19 -6.61 9.28
C ILE A 91 1.20 -6.38 8.12
N ARG A 92 0.66 -5.15 7.98
CA ARG A 92 -0.26 -4.78 6.89
C ARG A 92 0.45 -4.79 5.53
N PHE A 93 1.67 -4.27 5.48
CA PHE A 93 2.47 -4.23 4.26
C PHE A 93 3.06 -5.60 3.95
N MET A 94 3.44 -6.36 4.98
CA MET A 94 3.82 -7.76 4.83
C MET A 94 2.67 -8.58 4.23
N TYR A 95 1.42 -8.34 4.66
CA TYR A 95 0.22 -8.97 4.12
C TYR A 95 0.05 -8.63 2.62
N LEU A 96 0.09 -7.35 2.26
CA LEU A 96 -0.10 -6.92 0.87
C LEU A 96 1.02 -7.40 -0.08
N MET A 97 2.24 -7.59 0.43
CA MET A 97 3.40 -7.99 -0.36
C MET A 97 3.75 -9.48 -0.26
N ASP A 98 2.97 -10.30 0.44
CA ASP A 98 3.30 -11.71 0.72
C ASP A 98 4.72 -11.86 1.30
N HIS A 99 5.06 -11.05 2.30
CA HIS A 99 6.39 -10.94 2.92
C HIS A 99 7.54 -10.47 2.00
N HIS A 100 7.29 -10.13 0.74
CA HIS A 100 8.31 -9.53 -0.09
C HIS A 100 8.66 -8.13 0.39
N THR A 101 9.94 -7.77 0.27
CA THR A 101 10.46 -6.46 0.69
C THR A 101 11.09 -5.72 -0.51
N PRO A 102 10.27 -5.14 -1.42
CA PRO A 102 10.78 -4.33 -2.51
C PRO A 102 11.58 -3.15 -1.98
N SER A 103 12.65 -2.78 -2.69
CA SER A 103 13.43 -1.58 -2.34
C SER A 103 12.70 -0.31 -2.77
N TYR A 104 13.07 0.84 -2.19
CA TYR A 104 12.56 2.14 -2.63
C TYR A 104 12.77 2.38 -4.14
N ARG A 105 13.86 1.85 -4.71
CA ARG A 105 14.13 1.93 -6.16
C ARG A 105 13.13 1.12 -6.97
N THR A 106 12.72 -0.03 -6.44
CA THR A 106 11.73 -0.89 -7.07
C THR A 106 10.34 -0.23 -7.07
N PHE A 107 9.95 0.40 -5.95
CA PHE A 107 8.73 1.22 -5.92
C PHE A 107 8.81 2.40 -6.89
N GLY A 108 9.95 3.10 -6.93
CA GLY A 108 10.14 4.24 -7.84
C GLY A 108 10.01 3.83 -9.30
N TYR A 109 10.66 2.73 -9.69
CA TYR A 109 10.50 2.16 -11.03
C TYR A 109 9.04 1.81 -11.32
N PHE A 110 8.35 1.15 -10.39
CA PHE A 110 6.96 0.76 -10.59
C PHE A 110 6.05 1.98 -10.80
N ILE A 111 6.22 3.03 -10.01
CA ILE A 111 5.42 4.26 -10.14
C ILE A 111 5.69 4.95 -11.47
N ASN A 112 6.96 5.18 -11.80
CA ASN A 112 7.33 6.01 -12.96
C ASN A 112 7.23 5.26 -14.30
N GLU A 113 7.51 3.96 -14.31
CA GLU A 113 7.61 3.20 -15.57
C GLU A 113 6.39 2.31 -15.82
N VAL A 114 5.63 1.96 -14.78
CA VAL A 114 4.45 1.08 -14.91
C VAL A 114 3.14 1.84 -14.72
N LEU A 115 3.08 2.79 -13.78
CA LEU A 115 1.83 3.47 -13.41
C LEU A 115 1.64 4.87 -14.00
N GLN A 116 2.69 5.52 -14.50
CA GLN A 116 2.70 6.95 -14.86
C GLN A 116 1.48 7.38 -15.69
N ASP A 117 1.18 6.66 -16.78
CA ASP A 117 0.07 7.01 -17.68
C ASP A 117 -1.28 6.38 -17.29
N LYS A 118 -1.32 5.64 -16.18
CA LYS A 118 -2.45 4.79 -15.78
C LYS A 118 -3.10 5.24 -14.47
N ILE A 119 -2.37 6.02 -13.66
CA ILE A 119 -2.80 6.36 -12.30
C ILE A 119 -4.12 7.14 -12.26
N GLU A 120 -4.35 8.04 -13.21
CA GLU A 120 -5.62 8.79 -13.30
C GLU A 120 -6.81 7.87 -13.58
N ASN A 121 -6.65 6.93 -14.50
CA ASN A 121 -7.70 5.96 -14.80
C ASN A 121 -7.94 4.99 -13.64
N ILE A 122 -6.88 4.55 -12.95
CA ILE A 122 -7.00 3.74 -11.72
C ILE A 122 -7.78 4.51 -10.66
N PHE A 123 -7.48 5.80 -10.47
CA PHE A 123 -8.18 6.66 -9.52
C PHE A 123 -9.67 6.79 -9.85
N ASN A 124 -10.02 6.98 -11.12
CA ASN A 124 -11.40 7.03 -11.57
C ASN A 124 -12.16 5.73 -11.27
N ASP A 125 -11.55 4.59 -11.55
CA ASP A 125 -12.12 3.27 -11.25
C ASP A 125 -12.33 3.03 -9.75
N ILE A 126 -11.37 3.45 -8.92
CA ILE A 126 -11.49 3.38 -7.44
C ILE A 126 -12.69 4.21 -6.98
N ASN A 127 -12.84 5.45 -7.46
CA ASN A 127 -13.98 6.28 -7.10
C ASN A 127 -15.30 5.69 -7.58
N GLN A 128 -15.35 5.13 -8.79
CA GLN A 128 -16.54 4.44 -9.28
C GLN A 128 -16.91 3.24 -8.40
N ALA A 129 -15.93 2.43 -7.98
CA ALA A 129 -16.17 1.32 -7.06
C ALA A 129 -16.77 1.81 -5.74
N ILE A 130 -16.20 2.88 -5.15
CA ILE A 130 -16.71 3.49 -3.91
C ILE A 130 -18.14 4.01 -4.10
N PHE A 131 -18.43 4.74 -5.17
CA PHE A 131 -19.78 5.29 -5.41
C PHE A 131 -20.83 4.21 -5.56
N ASN A 132 -20.47 3.10 -6.21
CA ASN A 132 -21.37 1.97 -6.42
C ASN A 132 -21.63 1.21 -5.10
N GLU A 133 -20.61 1.03 -4.27
CA GLU A 133 -20.70 0.28 -3.01
C GLU A 133 -21.38 1.10 -1.90
N GLU A 134 -21.03 2.37 -1.76
CA GLU A 134 -21.52 3.25 -0.67
C GLU A 134 -22.80 4.01 -1.02
N HIS A 135 -23.33 3.84 -2.25
CA HIS A 135 -24.53 4.54 -2.74
C HIS A 135 -24.46 6.05 -2.54
N VAL A 136 -23.29 6.64 -2.83
CA VAL A 136 -22.99 8.04 -2.57
C VAL A 136 -23.94 8.96 -3.36
N ASP A 137 -24.45 10.00 -2.70
CA ASP A 137 -25.24 11.04 -3.36
C ASP A 137 -24.36 11.92 -4.25
N LEU A 138 -24.54 11.81 -5.56
CA LEU A 138 -23.84 12.62 -6.56
C LEU A 138 -24.54 13.96 -6.87
N GLN A 139 -25.69 14.25 -6.24
CA GLN A 139 -26.43 15.50 -6.45
C GLN A 139 -25.83 16.67 -5.66
N HIS A 140 -25.18 16.38 -4.53
CA HIS A 140 -24.56 17.39 -3.67
C HIS A 140 -23.03 17.25 -3.70
N ILE A 141 -22.34 18.27 -4.21
CA ILE A 141 -20.88 18.30 -4.30
C ILE A 141 -20.34 19.22 -3.22
N TYR A 142 -19.47 18.68 -2.36
CA TYR A 142 -18.72 19.44 -1.37
C TYR A 142 -17.32 19.72 -1.90
N ILE A 143 -16.96 21.01 -2.06
CA ILE A 143 -15.63 21.43 -2.48
C ILE A 143 -14.95 22.06 -1.28
N ASP A 144 -13.90 21.39 -0.79
CA ASP A 144 -13.01 21.97 0.22
C ASP A 144 -11.63 22.25 -0.39
N GLY A 145 -11.06 23.40 -0.05
CA GLY A 145 -9.79 23.86 -0.58
C GLY A 145 -8.64 23.40 0.28
N SER A 146 -7.77 22.53 -0.24
CA SER A 146 -6.50 22.19 0.41
C SER A 146 -5.36 23.05 -0.14
N LYS A 147 -4.61 23.74 0.74
CA LYS A 147 -3.40 24.48 0.37
C LYS A 147 -2.18 23.59 0.58
N PHE A 148 -1.60 23.11 -0.51
CA PHE A 148 -0.32 22.40 -0.49
C PHE A 148 0.82 23.39 -0.74
N GLU A 149 1.78 23.46 0.19
CA GLU A 149 2.99 24.26 -0.01
C GLU A 149 3.92 23.55 -1.00
N ALA A 150 4.42 24.29 -1.99
CA ALA A 150 5.38 23.75 -2.94
C ALA A 150 6.67 23.35 -2.21
N ASN A 151 7.11 22.10 -2.36
CA ASN A 151 8.37 21.63 -1.80
C ASN A 151 9.54 22.17 -2.64
N ALA A 152 10.23 23.20 -2.14
CA ALA A 152 11.39 23.83 -2.78
C ALA A 152 12.72 23.08 -2.54
N ASN A 153 12.69 21.78 -2.24
CA ASN A 153 13.90 20.99 -2.05
C ASN A 153 14.62 20.78 -3.39
N LYS A 154 15.75 21.50 -3.57
CA LYS A 154 16.57 21.57 -4.80
C LYS A 154 17.08 20.22 -5.34
N TYR A 155 16.98 19.12 -4.59
CA TYR A 155 17.48 17.81 -4.98
C TYR A 155 16.43 16.88 -5.62
N ILE A 156 15.15 17.29 -5.71
CA ILE A 156 14.05 16.44 -6.21
C ILE A 156 13.42 16.98 -7.50
N SER A 157 13.78 18.19 -7.93
CA SER A 157 13.20 18.88 -9.10
C SER A 157 13.48 18.24 -10.47
N GLN A 158 14.05 17.04 -10.54
CA GLN A 158 14.31 16.31 -11.79
C GLN A 158 13.40 15.09 -12.00
N LEU A 159 12.42 14.84 -11.14
CA LEU A 159 11.55 13.65 -11.25
C LEU A 159 10.06 13.95 -11.38
N LEU A 160 9.67 15.22 -11.52
CA LEU A 160 8.28 15.64 -11.72
C LEU A 160 8.17 16.75 -12.79
N ALA A 161 8.96 16.64 -13.85
CA ALA A 161 8.79 17.41 -15.09
C ALA A 161 8.65 16.44 -16.25
#